data_AF-A0A511FSL6-F1
#
_entry.id   AF-A0A511FSL6-F1
#
_cell.length_a   1.000
_cell.length_b   1.000
_cell.length_c   1.000
_cell.angle_alpha   90.00
_cell.angle_beta   90.00
_cell.angle_gamma   90.00
#
_symmetry.space_group_name_H-M   'P 1'
#
loop_
_entity.id
_entity.type
_entity.pdbx_description
1 polymer ?
#
loop_
_entity_poly.entity_id
_entity_poly.type
_entity_poly.pdbx_seq_one_letter_code
_entity_poly.pdbx_strand_id
1 'polypeptide(L)'
;MIEAVKIRTALACDDIRIEENGKLIVIGLINPILELNDEQASSRRSALRLNFLLSIDVKKKGNHELAFRLHGLKTPHGQSVKLEVDFSEAAKNIPFPIGPLILPLMEDERGFELQQHLGDRWRTIATWRFSESYKAK
;
A
#
# COMPACT_ATOMS: atom_id res chain seq x y z
N MET A 1 19.04 -7.50 -15.36
CA MET A 1 17.70 -8.10 -15.25
C MET A 1 16.69 -7.11 -15.80
N ILE A 2 15.83 -7.48 -16.75
CA ILE A 2 14.83 -6.57 -17.33
C ILE A 2 13.60 -6.61 -16.42
N GLU A 3 13.29 -5.50 -15.72
CA GLU A 3 12.07 -5.36 -14.91
C GLU A 3 10.84 -5.64 -15.79
N ALA A 4 10.19 -6.80 -15.60
CA ALA A 4 9.05 -7.25 -16.39
C ALA A 4 7.77 -6.44 -16.08
N VAL A 5 7.67 -5.91 -14.85
CA VAL A 5 6.63 -4.98 -14.42
C VAL A 5 7.32 -3.75 -13.83
N LYS A 6 6.89 -2.55 -14.24
CA LYS A 6 7.41 -1.27 -13.73
C LYS A 6 6.28 -0.50 -13.04
N ILE A 7 6.51 -0.07 -11.81
CA ILE A 7 5.59 0.83 -11.10
C ILE A 7 5.90 2.27 -11.49
N ARG A 8 4.86 3.01 -11.89
CA ARG A 8 4.92 4.42 -12.23
C ARG A 8 4.61 5.29 -11.04
N THR A 9 3.49 5.00 -10.40
CA THR A 9 2.94 5.77 -9.28
C THR A 9 2.23 4.84 -8.31
N ALA A 10 2.12 5.29 -7.08
CA ALA A 10 1.36 4.63 -6.03
C ALA A 10 0.56 5.70 -5.29
N LEU A 11 -0.75 5.49 -5.18
CA LEU A 11 -1.65 6.35 -4.42
C LEU A 11 -2.15 5.59 -3.20
N ALA A 12 -1.88 6.09 -2.01
CA ALA A 12 -2.53 5.60 -0.80
C ALA A 12 -4.00 6.05 -0.82
N CYS A 13 -4.91 5.11 -0.55
CA CYS A 13 -6.35 5.29 -0.58
C CYS A 13 -6.98 4.72 0.70
N ASP A 14 -8.11 5.28 1.09
CA ASP A 14 -8.93 4.72 2.17
C ASP A 14 -9.59 3.42 1.68
N ASP A 15 -10.06 3.43 0.44
CA ASP A 15 -10.82 2.33 -0.14
C ASP A 15 -10.59 2.17 -1.64
N ILE A 16 -10.60 0.91 -2.10
CA ILE A 16 -10.50 0.53 -3.51
C ILE A 16 -11.48 -0.61 -3.78
N ARG A 17 -12.40 -0.41 -4.72
CA ARG A 17 -13.41 -1.40 -5.11
C ARG A 17 -13.40 -1.61 -6.61
N ILE A 18 -13.62 -2.85 -7.04
CA ILE A 18 -13.89 -3.19 -8.44
C ILE A 18 -15.34 -3.68 -8.48
N GLU A 19 -16.20 -2.96 -9.20
CA GLU A 19 -17.58 -3.39 -9.44
C GLU A 19 -17.62 -4.57 -10.42
N GLU A 20 -18.73 -5.31 -10.45
CA GLU A 20 -18.94 -6.45 -11.37
C GLU A 20 -18.79 -6.07 -12.85
N ASN A 21 -19.09 -4.82 -13.21
CA ASN A 21 -18.95 -4.27 -14.56
C ASN A 21 -17.49 -3.89 -14.91
N GLY A 22 -16.53 -4.11 -14.01
CA GLY A 22 -15.12 -3.76 -14.18
C GLY A 22 -14.77 -2.30 -13.82
N LYS A 23 -15.73 -1.49 -13.35
CA LYS A 23 -15.47 -0.12 -12.91
C LYS A 23 -14.66 -0.11 -11.63
N LEU A 24 -13.53 0.59 -11.66
CA LEU A 24 -12.67 0.83 -10.50
C LEU A 24 -13.13 2.09 -9.75
N ILE A 25 -13.39 1.94 -8.46
CA ILE A 25 -13.70 3.03 -7.52
C ILE A 25 -12.52 3.18 -6.57
N VAL A 26 -12.04 4.41 -6.44
CA VAL A 26 -10.91 4.77 -5.58
C VAL A 26 -11.34 5.91 -4.69
N ILE A 27 -11.31 5.71 -3.38
CA ILE A 27 -11.60 6.74 -2.40
C ILE A 27 -10.27 7.17 -1.80
N GLY A 28 -9.83 8.38 -2.15
CA GLY A 28 -8.60 8.96 -1.63
C GLY A 28 -8.66 9.18 -0.13
N LEU A 29 -7.50 9.33 0.50
CA LEU A 29 -7.40 9.58 1.94
C LEU A 29 -7.80 11.04 2.21
N ILE A 30 -9.07 11.25 2.60
CA ILE A 30 -9.58 12.59 2.96
C ILE A 30 -9.19 12.93 4.41
N ASN A 31 -9.18 11.93 5.27
CA ASN A 31 -8.65 11.91 6.63
C ASN A 31 -8.85 10.44 7.05
N PRO A 32 -7.83 9.57 7.20
CA PRO A 32 -8.08 8.21 7.62
C PRO A 32 -8.75 8.30 8.99
N ILE A 33 -10.06 8.08 9.05
CA ILE A 33 -10.77 8.04 10.33
C ILE A 33 -10.23 6.78 10.99
N LEU A 34 -9.29 6.99 11.90
CA LEU A 34 -8.81 5.98 12.83
C LEU A 34 -10.06 5.42 13.50
N GLU A 35 -10.37 4.13 13.29
CA GLU A 35 -11.34 3.44 14.14
C GLU A 35 -10.76 3.39 15.56
N LEU A 36 -10.97 4.47 16.30
CA LEU A 36 -10.77 4.57 17.74
C LEU A 36 -12.09 4.18 18.39
N ASN A 37 -12.42 2.88 18.38
CA ASN A 37 -13.48 2.35 19.22
C ASN A 37 -13.00 1.03 19.84
N ASP A 38 -12.42 1.12 21.04
CA ASP A 38 -13.13 0.66 22.23
C ASP A 38 -12.44 1.18 23.49
N GLU A 39 -13.18 1.89 24.35
CA GLU A 39 -12.74 2.34 25.69
C GLU A 39 -12.40 1.15 26.64
N GLN A 40 -12.44 -0.09 26.15
CA GLN A 40 -12.10 -1.31 26.90
C GLN A 40 -10.82 -2.01 26.44
N ALA A 41 -10.11 -1.50 25.41
CA ALA A 41 -8.91 -2.14 24.89
C ALA A 41 -7.62 -1.43 25.35
N SER A 42 -7.27 -1.55 26.63
CA SER A 42 -6.02 -1.04 27.22
C SER A 42 -4.72 -1.68 26.67
N SER A 43 -4.76 -2.34 25.50
CA SER A 43 -3.61 -3.01 24.89
C SER A 43 -3.58 -3.06 23.35
N ARG A 44 -4.60 -2.57 22.62
CA ARG A 44 -4.54 -2.55 21.15
C ARG A 44 -3.85 -1.28 20.65
N ARG A 45 -2.64 -1.43 20.10
CA ARG A 45 -1.96 -0.35 19.39
C ARG A 45 -2.81 0.11 18.21
N SER A 46 -3.08 1.40 18.11
CA SER A 46 -3.68 2.05 16.94
C SER A 46 -2.98 1.58 15.66
N ALA A 47 -3.74 1.24 14.62
CA ALA A 47 -3.18 0.75 13.35
C ALA A 47 -3.89 1.41 12.16
N LEU A 48 -3.12 1.77 11.14
CA LEU A 48 -3.68 2.24 9.88
C LEU A 48 -3.90 1.07 8.94
N ARG A 49 -5.11 0.99 8.40
CA ARG A 49 -5.43 0.11 7.28
C ARG A 49 -5.37 0.95 6.00
N LEU A 50 -4.46 0.62 5.11
CA LEU A 50 -4.20 1.38 3.89
C LEU A 50 -4.40 0.49 2.67
N ASN A 51 -5.18 0.99 1.73
CA ASN A 51 -5.25 0.46 0.38
C ASN A 51 -4.33 1.28 -0.53
N PHE A 52 -3.84 0.68 -1.60
CA PHE A 52 -2.97 1.34 -2.56
C PHE A 52 -3.44 1.07 -3.98
N LEU A 53 -3.60 2.13 -4.77
CA LEU A 53 -3.75 1.99 -6.21
C LEU A 53 -2.41 2.29 -6.87
N LEU A 54 -1.86 1.30 -7.56
CA LEU A 54 -0.67 1.48 -8.37
C LEU A 54 -1.04 1.76 -9.82
N SER A 55 -0.23 2.56 -10.50
CA SER A 55 -0.15 2.56 -11.96
C SER A 55 1.06 1.74 -12.38
N ILE A 56 0.85 0.64 -13.10
CA ILE A 56 1.92 -0.27 -13.53
C ILE A 56 2.02 -0.38 -15.05
N ASP A 57 3.24 -0.58 -15.54
CA ASP A 57 3.51 -1.02 -16.91
C ASP A 57 3.93 -2.49 -16.89
N VAL A 58 3.22 -3.32 -17.63
CA VAL A 58 3.54 -4.73 -17.87
C VAL A 58 4.29 -4.83 -19.19
N LYS A 59 5.57 -5.19 -19.14
CA LYS A 59 6.42 -5.31 -20.34
C LYS A 59 6.37 -6.69 -20.97
N LYS A 60 5.96 -7.71 -20.21
CA LYS A 60 5.87 -9.11 -20.65
C LYS A 60 4.65 -9.79 -20.05
N LYS A 61 3.90 -10.51 -20.88
CA LYS A 61 2.80 -11.38 -20.46
C LYS A 61 3.30 -12.60 -19.66
N GLY A 62 2.40 -13.26 -18.94
CA GLY A 62 2.62 -14.45 -18.13
C GLY A 62 2.56 -14.18 -16.62
N ASN A 63 2.98 -15.17 -15.84
CA ASN A 63 2.96 -15.14 -14.38
C ASN A 63 4.13 -14.33 -13.81
N HIS A 64 3.84 -13.47 -12.83
CA HIS A 64 4.82 -12.69 -12.09
C HIS A 64 4.53 -12.77 -10.58
N GLU A 65 5.60 -12.87 -9.78
CA GLU A 65 5.52 -12.63 -8.34
C GLU A 65 5.82 -11.15 -8.08
N LEU A 66 4.89 -10.46 -7.43
CA LEU A 66 5.06 -9.09 -6.96
C LEU A 66 5.04 -9.08 -5.43
N ALA A 67 6.06 -8.50 -4.81
CA ALA A 67 6.12 -8.37 -3.36
C ALA A 67 6.17 -6.90 -2.94
N PHE A 68 5.35 -6.57 -1.96
CA PHE A 68 5.19 -5.23 -1.41
C PHE A 68 5.37 -5.23 0.09
N ARG A 69 5.88 -4.13 0.63
CA ARG A 69 6.04 -3.93 2.06
C ARG A 69 5.60 -2.52 2.43
N LEU A 70 4.67 -2.43 3.37
CA LEU A 70 4.31 -1.19 4.04
C LEU A 70 5.08 -1.12 5.35
N HIS A 71 5.86 -0.07 5.57
CA HIS A 71 6.55 0.15 6.84
C HIS A 71 6.39 1.59 7.32
N GLY A 72 6.42 1.75 8.64
CA GLY A 72 6.47 3.07 9.26
C GLY A 72 7.82 3.73 9.07
N LEU A 73 7.87 5.06 9.19
CA LEU A 73 9.13 5.80 9.20
C LEU A 73 9.89 5.61 10.52
N LYS A 74 9.17 5.28 11.60
CA LYS A 74 9.73 4.95 12.91
C LYS A 74 9.53 3.48 13.27
N THR A 75 8.48 2.86 12.76
CA THR A 75 8.19 1.45 13.06
C THR A 75 9.19 0.51 12.39
N PRO A 76 9.94 -0.32 13.15
CA PRO A 76 10.94 -1.24 12.59
C PRO A 76 10.32 -2.42 11.83
N HIS A 77 9.04 -2.69 12.06
CA HIS A 77 8.31 -3.81 11.47
C HIS A 77 7.19 -3.29 10.57
N GLY A 78 7.21 -3.73 9.32
CA GLY A 78 6.18 -3.47 8.33
C GLY A 78 5.40 -4.72 7.97
N GLN A 79 4.19 -4.57 7.44
CA GLN A 79 3.50 -5.70 6.82
C GLN A 79 4.02 -5.89 5.39
N SER A 80 4.24 -7.14 5.00
CA SER A 80 4.56 -7.49 3.62
C SER A 80 3.45 -8.34 3.02
N VAL A 81 3.22 -8.19 1.72
CA VAL A 81 2.33 -9.02 0.92
C VAL A 81 3.07 -9.51 -0.31
N LYS A 82 2.79 -10.74 -0.72
CA LYS A 82 3.23 -11.31 -1.98
C LYS A 82 2.00 -11.66 -2.81
N LEU A 83 2.05 -11.34 -4.08
CA LEU A 83 0.98 -11.54 -5.04
C LEU A 83 1.54 -12.31 -6.24
N GLU A 84 0.86 -13.37 -6.62
CA GLU A 84 1.07 -14.04 -7.90
C GLU A 84 0.04 -13.50 -8.88
N VAL A 85 0.50 -12.93 -10.00
CA VAL A 85 -0.36 -12.25 -10.97
C VAL A 85 -0.03 -12.77 -12.37
N ASP A 86 -1.04 -13.23 -13.10
CA ASP A 86 -0.91 -13.56 -14.52
C ASP A 86 -1.40 -12.39 -15.38
N PHE A 87 -0.53 -11.85 -16.23
CA PHE A 87 -0.91 -10.84 -17.22
C PHE A 87 -1.07 -11.51 -18.58
N SER A 88 -2.26 -11.43 -19.16
CA SER A 88 -2.54 -11.99 -20.49
C SER A 88 -1.79 -11.28 -21.63
N GLU A 89 -1.49 -9.99 -21.45
CA GLU A 89 -0.80 -9.15 -22.43
C GLU A 89 0.11 -8.09 -21.79
N ALA A 90 0.98 -7.49 -22.61
CA ALA A 90 1.76 -6.33 -22.22
C ALA A 90 0.91 -5.06 -22.36
N ALA A 91 0.87 -4.23 -21.32
CA ALA A 91 0.07 -3.01 -21.28
C ALA A 91 0.73 -1.95 -20.41
N LYS A 92 0.31 -0.69 -20.57
CA LYS A 92 0.86 0.47 -19.87
C LYS A 92 -0.21 1.16 -19.03
N ASN A 93 0.20 1.77 -17.92
CA ASN A 93 -0.68 2.50 -17.00
C ASN A 93 -1.89 1.68 -16.51
N ILE A 94 -1.69 0.38 -16.26
CA ILE A 94 -2.74 -0.48 -15.71
C ILE A 94 -2.96 -0.08 -14.24
N PRO A 95 -4.20 0.23 -13.83
CA PRO A 95 -4.51 0.38 -12.43
C PRO A 95 -4.41 -0.98 -11.73
N PHE A 96 -3.57 -1.08 -10.70
CA PHE A 96 -3.32 -2.32 -9.98
C PHE A 96 -3.55 -2.11 -8.48
N PRO A 97 -4.64 -2.64 -7.92
CA PRO A 97 -4.97 -2.47 -6.51
C PRO A 97 -4.11 -3.39 -5.62
N ILE A 98 -3.72 -2.88 -4.46
CA ILE A 98 -2.99 -3.62 -3.43
C ILE A 98 -3.56 -3.27 -2.07
N GLY A 99 -3.76 -4.29 -1.24
CA GLY A 99 -4.14 -4.12 0.15
C GLY A 99 -5.36 -4.95 0.53
N PRO A 100 -5.91 -4.73 1.73
CA PRO A 100 -5.44 -3.74 2.70
C PRO A 100 -4.11 -4.14 3.34
N LEU A 101 -3.20 -3.19 3.49
CA LEU A 101 -2.00 -3.32 4.31
C LEU A 101 -2.19 -2.60 5.64
N ILE A 102 -1.70 -3.20 6.72
CA ILE A 102 -1.85 -2.76 8.09
C ILE A 102 -0.50 -2.23 8.58
N LEU A 103 -0.51 -0.99 9.05
CA LEU A 103 0.61 -0.37 9.72
C LEU A 103 0.28 -0.17 11.20
N PRO A 104 0.89 -0.93 12.11
CA PRO A 104 0.86 -0.60 13.53
C PRO A 104 1.49 0.78 13.76
N LEU A 105 0.80 1.67 14.46
CA LEU A 105 1.29 3.01 14.74
C LEU A 105 2.07 3.01 16.06
N MET A 106 3.23 3.66 16.03
CA MET A 106 3.95 4.09 17.23
C MET A 106 3.50 5.51 17.61
N GLU A 107 3.65 5.88 18.89
CA GLU A 107 3.26 7.19 19.43
C GLU A 107 3.88 8.36 18.66
N ASP A 108 5.14 8.20 18.23
CA ASP A 108 5.93 9.18 17.48
C ASP A 108 5.99 8.90 15.96
N GLU A 109 5.12 8.02 15.45
CA GLU A 109 5.11 7.68 14.03
C GLU A 109 4.82 8.93 13.18
N ARG A 110 5.60 9.11 12.10
CA ARG A 110 5.56 10.33 11.28
C ARG A 110 5.03 10.10 9.89
N GLY A 111 4.66 8.88 9.56
CA GLY A 111 4.21 8.51 8.24
C GLY A 111 4.58 7.08 7.89
N PHE A 112 4.57 6.80 6.60
CA PHE A 112 4.88 5.47 6.09
C PHE A 112 5.53 5.53 4.72
N GLU A 113 6.11 4.40 4.35
CA GLU A 113 6.60 4.12 3.02
C GLU A 113 6.00 2.80 2.53
N LEU A 114 5.54 2.82 1.27
CA LEU A 114 5.26 1.61 0.51
C LEU A 114 6.49 1.29 -0.34
N GLN A 115 6.95 0.05 -0.24
CA GLN A 115 8.11 -0.45 -0.97
C GLN A 115 7.73 -1.65 -1.85
N GLN A 116 8.43 -1.78 -2.98
CA GLN A 116 8.39 -2.94 -3.86
C GLN A 116 9.72 -3.70 -3.75
N HIS A 117 9.65 -5.03 -3.73
CA HIS A 117 10.84 -5.87 -3.87
C HIS A 117 11.27 -5.94 -5.34
N LEU A 118 12.52 -5.54 -5.63
CA LEU A 118 13.10 -5.52 -6.96
C LEU A 118 14.43 -6.27 -6.95
N GLY A 119 14.40 -7.57 -7.26
CA GLY A 119 15.58 -8.43 -7.22
C GLY A 119 15.96 -8.77 -5.78
N ASP A 120 17.04 -8.18 -5.28
CA ASP A 120 17.63 -8.38 -3.95
C ASP A 120 17.38 -7.22 -2.98
N ARG A 121 16.65 -6.18 -3.42
CA ARG A 121 16.45 -4.95 -2.66
C ARG A 121 15.01 -4.49 -2.61
N TRP A 122 14.67 -3.83 -1.51
CA TRP A 122 13.42 -3.08 -1.39
C TRP A 122 13.61 -1.65 -1.91
N ARG A 123 12.64 -1.16 -2.69
CA ARG A 123 12.63 0.20 -3.23
C ARG A 123 11.33 0.90 -2.85
N THR A 124 11.43 2.09 -2.27
CA THR A 124 10.28 2.96 -1.97
C THR A 124 9.61 3.45 -3.26
N ILE A 125 8.29 3.24 -3.34
CA ILE A 125 7.43 3.60 -4.47
C ILE A 125 6.33 4.60 -4.08
N ALA A 126 6.03 4.74 -2.79
CA ALA A 126 5.21 5.81 -2.22
C ALA A 126 5.67 6.16 -0.81
N THR A 127 5.50 7.41 -0.44
CA THR A 127 5.76 7.92 0.91
C THR A 127 4.63 8.86 1.28
N TRP A 128 4.11 8.72 2.50
CA TRP A 128 3.23 9.71 3.09
C TRP A 128 3.76 10.10 4.47
N ARG A 129 3.81 11.41 4.75
CA ARG A 129 4.12 11.96 6.07
C ARG A 129 2.85 12.51 6.71
N PHE A 130 2.66 12.21 7.98
CA PHE A 130 1.63 12.84 8.80
C PHE A 130 2.01 14.31 9.06
N SER A 131 1.01 15.15 9.29
CA SER A 131 1.26 16.53 9.71
C SER A 131 1.92 16.55 11.09
N GLU A 132 2.65 17.62 11.40
CA GLU A 132 3.32 17.80 12.70
C GLU A 132 2.36 17.83 13.90
N SER A 133 1.06 18.00 13.64
CA SER A 133 -0.01 17.94 14.64
C SER A 133 -0.45 16.51 14.98
N TYR A 134 0.04 15.48 14.29
CA TYR A 134 -0.31 14.09 14.57
C TYR A 134 0.34 13.61 15.88
N LYS A 135 -0.47 13.06 16.78
CA LYS A 135 -0.04 12.31 17.96
C LYS A 135 -0.82 11.01 17.98
N ALA A 136 -0.14 9.87 17.91
CA ALA A 136 -0.82 8.61 18.14
C ALA A 136 -1.28 8.60 19.60
N LYS A 137 -2.58 8.44 19.81
CA LYS A 137 -3.15 8.18 21.13
C LYS A 137 -3.21 6.68 21.38
#